data_AF-A0A7W9GRE4-F1
#
_entry.id   AF-A0A7W9GRE4-F1
#
_cell.length_a   1.000
_cell.length_b   1.000
_cell.length_c   1.000
_cell.angle_alpha   90.00
_cell.angle_beta   90.00
_cell.angle_gamma   90.00
#
_symmetry.space_group_name_H-M   'P 1'
#
loop_
_entity.id
_entity.type
_entity.pdbx_description
1 polymer ?
#
loop_
_entity_poly.entity_id
_entity_poly.type
_entity_poly.pdbx_seq_one_letter_code
_entity_poly.pdbx_strand_id
1 'polypeptide(L)'
;MDDRAVKRRDPGIAWALSIITLGIYFLFWYYLVNREMSDDFPDVEVNPLGAVAAVTIGGLIVVPPFVSTYNTGRRIRIAQRAAGVEPSCRPWVGLLLMFVLGLHVAYYQLKLNTVADEAAEPAAA
;
A
#
# COMPACT_ATOMS: atom_id res chain seq x y z
N MET A 1 19.98 -3.78 39.75
CA MET A 1 18.69 -3.50 39.08
C MET A 1 18.53 -4.59 38.06
N ASP A 2 17.37 -5.24 37.99
CA ASP A 2 17.10 -6.39 37.12
C ASP A 2 17.39 -6.04 35.65
N ASP A 3 18.58 -6.42 35.16
CA ASP A 3 19.14 -5.94 33.90
C ASP A 3 18.92 -6.99 32.80
N ARG A 4 17.65 -7.24 32.49
CA ARG A 4 17.28 -7.88 31.22
C ARG A 4 17.12 -6.76 30.19
N ALA A 5 17.79 -6.83 29.04
CA ALA A 5 17.67 -5.76 28.04
C ALA A 5 16.25 -5.70 27.44
N VAL A 6 15.53 -6.83 27.37
CA VAL A 6 14.14 -6.94 26.90
C VAL A 6 13.15 -6.50 27.96
N LYS A 7 12.40 -5.45 27.63
CA LYS A 7 11.47 -4.79 28.56
C LYS A 7 10.03 -5.26 28.36
N ARG A 8 9.35 -5.56 29.47
CA ARG A 8 7.90 -5.80 29.47
C ARG A 8 7.17 -4.53 29.06
N ARG A 9 6.36 -4.63 28.01
CA ARG A 9 5.49 -3.56 27.50
C ARG A 9 4.05 -4.04 27.48
N ASP A 10 3.11 -3.15 27.73
CA ASP A 10 1.70 -3.47 27.56
C ASP A 10 1.34 -3.54 26.06
N PRO A 11 0.78 -4.67 25.56
CA PRO A 11 0.47 -4.81 24.14
C PRO A 11 -0.55 -3.79 23.63
N GLY A 12 -1.54 -3.44 24.45
CA GLY A 12 -2.59 -2.49 24.09
C GLY A 12 -2.05 -1.07 23.97
N ILE A 13 -1.21 -0.65 24.92
CA ILE A 13 -0.56 0.68 24.88
C ILE A 13 0.40 0.77 23.69
N ALA A 14 1.23 -0.26 23.45
CA ALA A 14 2.16 -0.27 22.33
C ALA A 14 1.42 -0.17 20.97
N TRP A 15 0.30 -0.88 20.84
CA TRP A 15 -0.56 -0.77 19.67
C TRP A 15 -1.23 0.60 19.54
N ALA A 16 -1.84 1.11 20.61
CA ALA A 16 -2.53 2.40 20.60
C ALA A 16 -1.58 3.55 20.26
N LEU A 17 -0.38 3.57 20.84
CA LEU A 17 0.64 4.56 20.53
C LEU A 17 1.08 4.50 19.07
N SER A 18 1.18 3.30 18.49
CA SER A 18 1.51 3.13 17.07
C SER A 18 0.50 3.83 16.16
N ILE A 19 -0.79 3.79 16.50
CA ILE A 19 -1.85 4.47 15.73
C ILE A 19 -1.90 5.97 16.02
N ILE A 20 -1.91 6.36 17.30
CA ILE A 20 -2.06 7.77 17.73
C ILE A 20 -0.89 8.63 17.21
N THR A 21 0.30 8.06 17.12
CA THR A 21 1.49 8.76 16.60
C THR A 21 1.68 8.59 15.09
N LEU A 22 0.65 8.13 14.36
CA LEU A 22 0.68 7.94 12.91
C LEU A 22 1.87 7.09 12.43
N GLY A 23 2.20 6.04 13.17
CA GLY A 23 3.29 5.12 12.84
C GLY A 23 4.69 5.55 13.33
N ILE A 24 4.86 6.75 13.88
CA ILE A 24 6.17 7.19 14.40
C ILE A 24 6.61 6.32 15.59
N TYR A 25 5.72 6.11 16.56
CA TYR A 25 5.99 5.21 17.68
C TYR A 25 6.22 3.78 17.20
N PHE A 26 5.50 3.34 16.16
CA PHE A 26 5.72 2.00 15.59
C PHE A 26 7.17 1.83 15.14
N LEU A 27 7.74 2.79 14.38
CA LEU A 27 9.14 2.70 13.94
C LEU A 27 10.12 2.69 15.12
N PHE A 28 9.88 3.53 16.12
CA PHE A 28 10.69 3.57 17.34
C PHE A 28 10.62 2.28 18.15
N TRP A 29 9.41 1.77 18.36
CA TRP A 29 9.15 0.50 19.04
C TRP A 29 9.77 -0.66 18.28
N TYR A 30 9.66 -0.68 16.96
CA TYR A 30 10.22 -1.71 16.09
C TYR A 30 11.74 -1.74 16.16
N TYR A 31 12.40 -0.57 16.15
CA TYR A 31 13.84 -0.46 16.42
C TYR A 31 14.20 -1.03 17.79
N LEU A 32 13.51 -0.57 18.85
CA LEU A 32 13.84 -0.96 20.22
C LEU A 32 13.70 -2.46 20.45
N VAL A 33 12.60 -3.07 20.01
CA VAL A 33 12.37 -4.50 20.21
C VAL A 33 13.41 -5.33 19.46
N ASN A 34 13.78 -4.96 18.23
CA ASN A 34 14.85 -5.64 17.49
C ASN A 34 16.22 -5.47 18.15
N ARG A 35 16.52 -4.30 18.71
CA ARG A 35 17.76 -4.07 19.46
C ARG A 35 17.80 -4.91 20.72
N GLU A 36 16.74 -4.89 21.52
CA GLU A 36 16.65 -5.68 22.76
C GLU A 36 16.75 -7.18 22.47
N MET A 37 16.15 -7.67 21.38
CA MET A 37 16.30 -9.07 20.96
C MET A 37 17.74 -9.41 20.57
N SER A 38 18.41 -8.52 19.81
CA SER A 38 19.82 -8.70 19.43
C SER A 38 20.77 -8.65 20.63
N ASP A 39 20.45 -7.84 21.65
CA ASP A 39 21.29 -7.68 22.83
C ASP A 39 21.14 -8.87 23.80
N ASP A 40 19.91 -9.36 24.02
CA ASP A 40 19.62 -10.42 25.00
C ASP A 40 19.78 -11.85 24.46
N PHE A 41 19.68 -12.05 23.15
CA PHE A 41 19.68 -13.38 22.53
C PHE A 41 20.78 -13.48 21.47
N PRO A 42 21.94 -14.08 21.79
CA PRO A 42 23.06 -14.21 20.86
C PRO A 42 22.73 -14.97 19.56
N ASP A 43 21.75 -15.86 19.60
CA ASP A 43 21.30 -16.64 18.44
C ASP A 43 20.35 -15.85 17.52
N VAL A 44 19.93 -14.65 17.90
CA VAL A 44 19.02 -13.80 17.11
C VAL A 44 19.83 -12.81 16.27
N GLU A 45 20.11 -13.19 15.02
CA GLU A 45 20.78 -12.31 14.06
C GLU A 45 19.80 -11.28 13.48
N VAL A 46 19.81 -10.06 14.02
CA VAL A 46 19.04 -8.95 13.46
C VAL A 46 19.83 -7.64 13.52
N ASN A 47 19.81 -6.88 12.43
CA ASN A 47 20.25 -5.49 12.42
C ASN A 47 19.03 -4.59 12.69
N PRO A 48 18.93 -3.91 13.85
CA PRO A 48 17.74 -3.14 14.19
C PRO A 48 17.47 -1.97 13.23
N LEU A 49 18.52 -1.30 12.73
CA LEU A 49 18.38 -0.25 11.72
C LEU A 49 17.95 -0.83 10.37
N GLY A 50 18.52 -1.99 10.00
CA GLY A 50 18.14 -2.72 8.79
C GLY A 50 16.67 -3.13 8.81
N ALA A 51 16.17 -3.61 9.95
CA ALA A 51 14.76 -3.99 10.13
C ALA A 51 13.81 -2.79 9.96
N VAL A 52 14.15 -1.64 10.55
CA VAL A 52 13.39 -0.39 10.38
C VAL A 52 13.43 0.09 8.92
N ALA A 53 14.59 0.03 8.28
CA ALA A 53 14.74 0.40 6.88
C ALA A 53 13.90 -0.53 5.99
N ALA A 54 13.89 -1.84 6.24
CA ALA A 54 13.11 -2.81 5.49
C ALA A 54 11.61 -2.53 5.57
N VAL A 55 11.04 -2.28 6.76
CA VAL A 55 9.60 -1.99 6.89
C VAL A 55 9.22 -0.62 6.31
N THR A 56 10.12 0.37 6.44
CA THR A 56 9.85 1.73 5.94
C THR A 56 10.00 1.82 4.43
N ILE A 57 11.17 1.45 3.91
CA ILE A 57 11.47 1.50 2.47
C ILE A 57 10.64 0.46 1.73
N GLY A 58 10.52 -0.76 2.27
CA GLY A 58 9.65 -1.79 1.71
C GLY A 58 8.20 -1.32 1.65
N GLY A 59 7.68 -0.70 2.71
CA GLY A 59 6.35 -0.10 2.71
C GLY A 59 6.20 1.01 1.65
N LEU A 60 7.19 1.90 1.54
CA LEU A 60 7.21 2.97 0.54
C LEU A 60 7.34 2.48 -0.90
N ILE A 61 7.86 1.29 -1.14
CA ILE A 61 7.94 0.71 -2.49
C ILE A 61 6.66 -0.09 -2.80
N VAL A 62 6.12 -0.81 -1.81
CA VAL A 62 5.01 -1.73 -1.99
C VAL A 62 3.65 -1.02 -2.01
N VAL A 63 3.43 -0.02 -1.15
CA VAL A 63 2.12 0.66 -1.04
C VAL A 63 1.79 1.57 -2.25
N PRO A 64 2.71 2.41 -2.77
CA PRO A 64 2.36 3.36 -3.82
C PRO A 64 1.85 2.74 -5.13
N PRO A 65 2.37 1.59 -5.63
CA PRO A 65 1.81 0.92 -6.79
C PRO A 65 0.31 0.60 -6.65
N PHE A 66 -0.13 0.10 -5.50
CA PHE A 66 -1.55 -0.23 -5.28
C PHE A 66 -2.45 1.01 -5.25
N VAL A 67 -2.00 2.05 -4.56
CA VAL A 67 -2.69 3.35 -4.52
C VAL A 67 -2.77 3.96 -5.92
N SER A 68 -1.67 3.90 -6.68
CA SER A 68 -1.60 4.38 -8.06
C SER A 68 -2.58 3.63 -8.97
N THR A 69 -2.58 2.30 -8.94
CA THR A 69 -3.52 1.45 -9.69
C THR A 69 -4.97 1.80 -9.39
N TYR A 70 -5.34 1.87 -8.10
CA TYR A 70 -6.68 2.26 -7.69
C TYR A 70 -7.06 3.66 -8.20
N ASN A 71 -6.16 4.64 -8.08
CA ASN A 71 -6.39 5.99 -8.57
C ASN A 71 -6.50 6.05 -10.10
N THR A 72 -5.76 5.23 -10.84
CA THR A 72 -5.91 5.09 -12.30
C THR A 72 -7.31 4.62 -12.66
N GLY A 73 -7.84 3.57 -12.01
CA GLY A 73 -9.23 3.17 -12.22
C GLY A 73 -10.25 4.29 -11.90
N ARG A 74 -9.98 5.11 -10.86
CA ARG A 74 -10.83 6.28 -10.57
C ARG A 74 -10.78 7.32 -11.68
N ARG A 75 -9.59 7.60 -12.23
CA ARG A 75 -9.39 8.54 -13.35
C ARG A 75 -10.13 8.06 -14.61
N ILE A 76 -10.05 6.76 -14.93
CA ILE A 76 -10.80 6.18 -16.07
C ILE A 76 -12.30 6.37 -15.87
N ARG A 77 -12.83 6.09 -14.68
CA ARG A 77 -14.25 6.30 -14.38
C ARG A 77 -14.68 7.76 -14.51
N ILE A 78 -13.81 8.71 -14.13
CA ILE A 78 -14.07 10.14 -14.32
C ILE A 78 -14.09 10.49 -15.81
N ALA A 79 -13.13 9.98 -16.58
CA ALA A 79 -13.09 10.18 -18.03
C ALA A 79 -14.35 9.62 -18.71
N GLN A 80 -14.83 8.44 -18.29
CA GLN A 80 -16.09 7.87 -18.76
C GLN A 80 -17.28 8.82 -18.53
N ARG A 81 -17.42 9.37 -17.30
CA ARG A 81 -18.49 10.34 -17.01
C ARG A 81 -18.37 11.62 -17.83
N ALA A 82 -17.14 12.13 -18.00
CA ALA A 82 -16.90 13.35 -18.75
C ALA A 82 -17.21 13.19 -20.25
N ALA A 83 -17.04 11.98 -20.78
CA ALA A 83 -17.37 11.64 -22.16
C ALA A 83 -18.85 11.28 -22.37
N GLY A 84 -19.68 11.28 -21.32
CA GLY A 84 -21.09 10.91 -21.44
C GLY A 84 -21.36 9.40 -21.48
N VAL A 85 -20.34 8.55 -21.38
CA VAL A 85 -20.50 7.09 -21.33
C VAL A 85 -20.76 6.58 -19.92
N GLU A 86 -21.50 5.48 -19.82
CA GLU A 86 -21.82 4.85 -18.54
C GLU A 86 -20.53 4.48 -17.78
N PRO A 87 -20.32 4.99 -16.54
CA PRO A 87 -19.09 4.80 -15.77
C PRO A 87 -18.90 3.37 -15.24
N SER A 88 -18.53 2.47 -16.15
CA SER A 88 -18.42 1.04 -15.92
C SER A 88 -17.07 0.59 -15.34
N CYS A 89 -16.08 1.47 -15.21
CA CYS A 89 -14.80 1.17 -14.57
C CYS A 89 -14.95 1.09 -13.04
N ARG A 90 -14.58 -0.05 -12.45
CA ARG A 90 -14.55 -0.30 -11.00
C ARG A 90 -13.08 -0.36 -10.53
N PRO A 91 -12.57 0.64 -9.80
CA PRO A 91 -11.17 0.71 -9.41
C PRO A 91 -10.64 -0.52 -8.67
N TRP A 92 -11.46 -1.09 -7.77
CA TRP A 92 -11.12 -2.28 -6.99
C TRP A 92 -10.98 -3.54 -7.86
N VAL A 93 -11.71 -3.65 -8.98
CA VAL A 93 -11.55 -4.76 -9.92
C VAL A 93 -10.17 -4.72 -10.56
N GLY A 94 -9.72 -3.54 -10.98
CA GLY A 94 -8.35 -3.35 -11.47
C GLY A 94 -7.29 -3.69 -10.41
N LEU A 95 -7.54 -3.36 -9.13
CA LEU A 95 -6.63 -3.74 -8.05
C LEU A 95 -6.53 -5.27 -7.87
N LEU A 96 -7.64 -6.00 -7.94
CA LEU A 96 -7.62 -7.47 -7.88
C LEU A 96 -6.93 -8.09 -9.11
N LEU A 97 -7.22 -7.58 -10.30
CA LEU A 97 -6.64 -8.08 -11.55
C LEU A 97 -5.14 -7.77 -11.68
N MET A 98 -4.59 -6.85 -10.88
CA MET A 98 -3.14 -6.62 -10.83
C MET A 98 -2.39 -7.89 -10.41
N PHE A 99 -2.99 -8.70 -9.53
CA PHE A 99 -2.39 -9.95 -9.05
C PHE A 99 -2.60 -11.14 -9.99
N VAL A 100 -3.50 -11.02 -10.96
CA VAL A 100 -3.78 -12.07 -11.95
C VAL A 100 -3.07 -11.72 -13.24
N LEU A 101 -1.81 -12.14 -13.39
CA LEU A 101 -1.00 -11.92 -14.61
C LEU A 101 -0.97 -10.46 -15.12
N GLY A 102 -1.17 -9.47 -14.24
CA GLY A 102 -1.25 -8.07 -14.65
C GLY A 102 -2.49 -7.73 -15.52
N LEU A 103 -3.57 -8.51 -15.45
CA LEU A 103 -4.80 -8.29 -16.23
C LEU A 103 -5.49 -6.92 -15.99
N HIS A 104 -5.11 -6.20 -14.95
CA HIS A 104 -5.53 -4.80 -14.74
C HIS A 104 -5.27 -3.90 -15.94
N VAL A 105 -4.19 -4.14 -16.72
CA VAL A 105 -3.87 -3.39 -17.94
C VAL A 105 -4.95 -3.60 -18.99
N ALA A 106 -5.26 -4.86 -19.31
CA ALA A 106 -6.30 -5.20 -20.28
C ALA A 106 -7.68 -4.70 -19.83
N TYR A 107 -8.01 -4.86 -18.54
CA TYR A 107 -9.25 -4.34 -17.97
C TYR A 107 -9.37 -2.82 -18.12
N TYR A 108 -8.32 -2.08 -17.77
CA TYR A 108 -8.31 -0.62 -17.91
C TYR A 108 -8.37 -0.19 -19.37
N GLN A 109 -7.68 -0.88 -20.27
CA GLN A 109 -7.75 -0.60 -21.70
C GLN A 109 -9.18 -0.80 -22.25
N LEU A 110 -9.84 -1.90 -21.90
CA LEU A 110 -11.23 -2.15 -22.30
C LEU A 110 -12.18 -1.04 -21.81
N LYS A 111 -11.93 -0.49 -20.62
CA LYS A 111 -12.74 0.62 -20.06
C LYS A 111 -12.40 1.98 -20.64
N LEU A 112 -11.16 2.19 -21.08
CA LEU A 112 -10.76 3.40 -21.79
C LEU A 112 -11.29 3.39 -23.23
N ASN A 113 -11.34 2.23 -23.89
CA ASN A 113 -11.86 2.11 -25.24
C ASN A 113 -13.29 2.63 -25.36
N THR A 114 -14.15 2.41 -24.35
CA THR A 114 -15.52 2.95 -24.37
C THR A 114 -15.56 4.47 -24.52
N VAL A 115 -14.56 5.19 -23.98
CA VAL A 115 -14.44 6.65 -24.12
C VAL A 115 -13.97 7.02 -25.53
N ALA A 116 -13.05 6.25 -26.09
CA ALA A 116 -12.54 6.48 -27.44
C ALA A 116 -13.62 6.19 -28.50
N ASP A 117 -14.42 5.15 -28.30
CA ASP A 117 -15.51 4.75 -29.19
C ASP A 117 -16.60 5.85 -29.24
N GLU A 118 -17.03 6.36 -28.09
CA GLU A 118 -17.97 7.48 -27.99
C GLU A 118 -17.44 8.75 -28.68
N ALA A 119 -16.14 9.02 -28.60
CA ALA A 119 -15.54 10.18 -29.27
C ALA A 119 -15.48 10.03 -30.81
N ALA A 120 -15.52 8.80 -31.34
CA ALA A 120 -15.46 8.53 -32.77
C ALA A 120 -16.84 8.62 -33.46
N GLU A 121 -17.93 8.28 -32.76
CA GLU A 121 -19.31 8.40 -33.28
C GLU A 121 -19.69 9.83 -33.78
N PRO A 122 -19.43 10.93 -33.04
CA PRO A 122 -19.79 12.28 -33.48
C PRO A 122 -18.99 12.79 -34.68
N ALA A 123 -17.90 12.13 -35.08
CA ALA A 123 -17.14 12.48 -36.28
C ALA A 123 -17.64 11.76 -37.55
N ALA A 124 -18.49 10.73 -37.39
CA ALA A 124 -19.01 9.92 -38.49
C ALA A 124 -20.46 10.27 -38.90
N ALA A 125 -21.12 11.16 -38.16
CA ALA A 125 -22.47 11.68 -38.41
C ALA A 125 -22.44 13.07 -39.05
#